data_AF-F8NCW4-F1
#
_entry.id   AF-F8NCW4-F1
#
_cell.length_a   1.000
_cell.length_b   1.000
_cell.length_c   1.000
_cell.angle_alpha   90.00
_cell.angle_beta   90.00
_cell.angle_gamma   90.00
#
_symmetry.space_group_name_H-M   'P 1'
#
loop_
_entity.id
_entity.type
_entity.pdbx_description
1 polymer ?
#
loop_
_entity_poly.entity_id
_entity_poly.type
_entity_poly.pdbx_seq_one_letter_code
_entity_poly.pdbx_strand_id
1 'polypeptide(L)'
;MAELSSVEPLMHDMCVNTYLAYTGPFANLDGEKKVSLQQFHTMPIGPQIQVLWCDSARADNMRYWESRTQELIEELELNDSVLGAYDDIFAGSNYLNAVADGHIQPNNPVPIFLMDGA
;
A
#
# COMPACT_ATOMS: atom_id res chain seq x y z
N MET A 1 -7.96 11.42 11.57
CA MET A 1 -7.56 10.98 10.22
C MET A 1 -8.71 11.03 9.20
N ALA A 2 -9.96 10.77 9.59
CA ALA A 2 -11.13 10.95 8.70
C ALA A 2 -11.35 12.42 8.24
N GLU A 3 -11.10 13.39 9.12
CA GLU A 3 -11.40 14.81 8.83
C GLU A 3 -10.58 15.45 7.69
N LEU A 4 -9.47 14.83 7.26
CA LEU A 4 -8.57 15.45 6.28
C LEU A 4 -8.65 14.89 4.86
N SER A 5 -9.30 13.74 4.66
CA SER A 5 -9.38 13.12 3.32
C SER A 5 -10.80 13.03 2.76
N SER A 6 -11.85 13.14 3.60
CA SER A 6 -13.23 12.85 3.19
C SER A 6 -13.36 11.50 2.46
N VAL A 7 -12.46 10.55 2.73
CA VAL A 7 -12.52 9.20 2.17
C VAL A 7 -13.37 8.36 3.10
N GLU A 8 -14.61 8.12 2.67
CA GLU A 8 -15.54 7.26 3.38
C GLU A 8 -15.28 5.77 3.02
N PRO A 9 -15.41 4.85 4.00
CA PRO A 9 -15.28 3.42 3.74
C PRO A 9 -16.43 2.91 2.85
N LEU A 10 -16.11 2.01 1.92
CA LEU A 10 -17.11 1.27 1.17
C LEU A 10 -17.59 0.09 1.99
N MET A 11 -18.89 0.11 2.29
CA MET A 11 -19.55 -0.86 3.15
C MET A 11 -20.08 -2.05 2.35
N HIS A 12 -19.71 -3.25 2.75
CA HIS A 12 -20.22 -4.49 2.17
C HIS A 12 -20.74 -5.42 3.25
N ASP A 13 -21.90 -6.03 3.01
CA ASP A 13 -22.37 -7.10 3.88
C ASP A 13 -21.48 -8.34 3.72
N MET A 14 -21.36 -9.11 4.79
CA MET A 14 -20.51 -10.30 4.85
C MET A 14 -21.22 -11.47 5.53
N CYS A 15 -20.82 -12.69 5.14
CA CYS A 15 -21.37 -13.90 5.72
C CYS A 15 -20.81 -14.13 7.14
N VAL A 16 -21.69 -14.49 8.07
CA VAL A 16 -21.33 -14.73 9.47
C VAL A 16 -20.34 -15.89 9.55
N ASN A 17 -19.24 -15.71 10.30
CA ASN A 17 -18.19 -16.70 10.56
C ASN A 17 -17.28 -17.10 9.38
N THR A 18 -17.48 -16.56 8.18
CA THR A 18 -16.61 -16.90 7.03
C THR A 18 -15.59 -15.81 6.71
N TYR A 19 -15.73 -14.63 7.32
CA TYR A 19 -14.98 -13.41 6.97
C TYR A 19 -15.04 -13.06 5.47
N LEU A 20 -15.97 -13.66 4.73
CA LEU A 20 -16.11 -13.47 3.30
C LEU A 20 -17.15 -12.37 3.06
N ALA A 21 -16.67 -11.24 2.55
CA ALA A 21 -17.54 -10.17 2.08
C ALA A 21 -18.23 -10.61 0.77
N TYR A 22 -19.49 -10.21 0.59
CA TYR A 22 -20.23 -10.44 -0.65
C TYR A 22 -19.77 -9.44 -1.73
N THR A 23 -18.53 -9.58 -2.17
CA THR A 23 -17.89 -8.69 -3.15
C THR A 23 -17.44 -9.49 -4.37
N GLY A 24 -17.41 -8.81 -5.52
CA GLY A 24 -16.88 -9.37 -6.76
C GLY A 24 -17.55 -10.71 -7.17
N PRO A 25 -16.78 -11.79 -7.42
CA PRO A 25 -17.33 -13.08 -7.85
C PRO A 25 -18.33 -13.71 -6.87
N PHE A 26 -18.29 -13.30 -5.60
CA PHE A 26 -19.12 -13.85 -4.53
C PHE A 26 -20.35 -12.98 -4.23
N ALA A 27 -20.60 -11.92 -5.00
CA ALA A 27 -21.73 -11.01 -4.82
C ALA A 27 -23.10 -11.71 -4.87
N ASN A 28 -23.18 -12.87 -5.53
CA ASN A 28 -24.42 -13.64 -5.69
C ASN A 28 -24.48 -14.92 -4.83
N LEU A 29 -23.52 -15.13 -3.92
CA LEU A 29 -23.58 -16.25 -2.98
C LEU A 29 -24.55 -15.93 -1.83
N ASP A 30 -25.83 -15.75 -2.17
CA ASP A 30 -26.88 -15.47 -1.20
C ASP A 30 -27.32 -16.78 -0.52
N GLY A 31 -27.07 -16.91 0.79
CA GLY A 31 -27.99 -17.67 1.64
C GLY A 31 -29.30 -16.88 1.76
N GLU A 32 -30.44 -17.55 1.80
CA GLU A 32 -31.82 -17.00 1.63
C GLU A 32 -32.24 -15.83 2.54
N LYS A 33 -31.35 -15.27 3.36
CA LYS A 33 -31.59 -14.14 4.25
C LYS A 33 -30.34 -13.27 4.39
N LYS A 34 -30.35 -12.08 3.75
CA LYS A 34 -29.46 -10.95 4.10
C LYS A 34 -29.89 -10.40 5.45
N VAL A 35 -29.47 -11.05 6.53
CA VAL A 35 -29.54 -10.47 7.88
C VAL A 35 -28.18 -9.87 8.17
N SER A 36 -28.08 -8.55 8.13
CA SER A 36 -26.85 -7.81 8.43
C SER A 36 -26.48 -8.01 9.90
N LEU A 37 -25.52 -8.89 10.18
CA LEU A 37 -24.92 -9.02 11.53
C LEU A 37 -23.45 -8.60 11.56
N GLN A 38 -22.78 -8.53 10.40
CA GLN A 38 -21.42 -8.03 10.26
C GLN A 38 -21.27 -7.27 8.94
N GLN A 39 -20.51 -6.17 8.95
CA GLN A 39 -20.18 -5.37 7.78
C GLN A 39 -18.66 -5.34 7.59
N PHE A 40 -18.23 -5.50 6.35
CA PHE A 40 -16.84 -5.33 5.94
C PHE A 40 -16.64 -3.90 5.44
N HIS A 41 -15.62 -3.23 5.97
CA HIS A 41 -15.25 -1.88 5.57
C HIS A 41 -14.06 -1.93 4.62
N THR A 42 -14.24 -1.49 3.38
CA THR A 42 -13.14 -1.31 2.44
C THR A 42 -12.71 0.15 2.43
N MET A 43 -11.50 0.43 2.89
CA MET A 43 -10.89 1.76 2.77
C MET A 43 -10.19 1.87 1.41
N PRO A 44 -10.68 2.68 0.46
CA PRO A 44 -10.07 2.77 -0.86
C PRO A 44 -8.74 3.52 -0.78
N ILE A 45 -7.65 2.83 -1.11
CA ILE A 45 -6.29 3.39 -1.01
C ILE A 45 -6.02 4.49 -2.04
N GLY A 46 -6.62 4.41 -3.23
CA GLY A 46 -6.41 5.39 -4.31
C GLY A 46 -6.75 6.83 -3.91
N PRO A 47 -7.99 7.10 -3.43
CA PRO A 47 -8.36 8.42 -2.90
C PRO A 47 -7.47 8.91 -1.76
N GLN A 48 -7.00 8.00 -0.90
CA GLN A 48 -6.08 8.35 0.18
C GLN A 48 -4.73 8.82 -0.37
N ILE A 49 -4.16 8.09 -1.35
CA ILE A 49 -2.95 8.48 -2.05
C ILE A 49 -3.15 9.84 -2.74
N GLN A 50 -4.27 10.06 -3.44
CA GLN A 50 -4.56 11.33 -4.09
C GLN A 50 -4.53 12.51 -3.12
N VAL A 51 -5.08 12.35 -1.92
CA VAL A 51 -5.05 13.39 -0.88
C VAL A 51 -3.63 13.65 -0.37
N LEU A 52 -2.78 12.62 -0.27
CA LEU A 52 -1.37 12.80 0.10
C LEU A 52 -0.59 13.59 -0.97
N TRP A 53 -0.92 13.42 -2.24
CA TRP A 53 -0.30 14.18 -3.34
C TRP A 53 -0.87 15.58 -3.56
N CYS A 54 -2.03 15.92 -2.97
CA CYS A 54 -2.68 17.21 -3.15
C CYS A 54 -1.97 18.36 -2.40
N ASP A 55 -1.27 18.06 -1.31
CA ASP A 55 -0.50 19.01 -0.52
C ASP A 55 0.98 18.92 -0.89
N SER A 56 1.63 20.05 -1.20
CA SER A 56 3.00 20.04 -1.72
C SER A 56 4.01 19.45 -0.74
N ALA A 57 3.90 19.78 0.56
CA ALA A 57 4.80 19.25 1.57
C ALA A 57 4.64 17.73 1.73
N ARG A 58 3.41 17.21 1.60
CA ARG A 58 3.16 15.77 1.59
C ARG A 58 3.59 15.10 0.30
N ALA A 59 3.40 15.75 -0.84
CA ALA A 59 3.90 15.24 -2.12
C ALA A 59 5.43 15.08 -2.10
N ASP A 60 6.14 16.02 -1.48
CA ASP A 60 7.58 15.92 -1.27
C ASP A 60 7.94 14.72 -0.36
N ASN A 61 7.20 14.54 0.75
CA ASN A 61 7.37 13.35 1.61
C ASN A 61 7.06 12.03 0.87
N MET A 62 6.07 12.05 -0.03
CA MET A 62 5.72 10.90 -0.87
C MET A 62 6.82 10.56 -1.89
N ARG A 63 7.81 11.43 -2.09
CA ARG A 63 9.04 11.17 -2.88
C ARG A 63 10.21 10.69 -2.03
N TYR A 64 10.06 10.52 -0.72
CA TYR A 64 11.13 10.03 0.15
C TYR A 64 11.77 8.75 -0.37
N TRP A 65 10.96 7.81 -0.84
CA TRP A 65 11.44 6.54 -1.39
C TRP A 65 12.35 6.73 -2.62
N GLU A 66 12.06 7.72 -3.47
CA GLU A 66 12.85 8.03 -4.67
C GLU A 66 14.25 8.51 -4.25
N SER A 67 14.29 9.49 -3.34
CA SER A 67 15.55 10.01 -2.79
C SER A 67 16.36 8.93 -2.07
N ARG A 68 15.71 8.14 -1.21
CA ARG A 68 16.38 7.09 -0.44
C ARG A 68 16.93 5.97 -1.33
N THR A 69 16.21 5.61 -2.39
CA THR A 69 16.66 4.61 -3.36
C THR A 69 17.91 5.09 -4.10
N GLN A 70 17.94 6.36 -4.50
CA GLN A 70 19.10 6.95 -5.16
C GLN A 70 20.34 6.92 -4.25
N GLU A 71 20.19 7.30 -2.98
CA GLU A 71 21.28 7.22 -1.99
C GLU A 71 21.81 5.78 -1.82
N LEU A 72 20.92 4.79 -1.75
CA LEU A 72 21.29 3.39 -1.60
C LEU A 72 22.02 2.84 -2.84
N ILE A 73 21.59 3.24 -4.04
CA ILE A 73 22.28 2.87 -5.28
C ILE A 73 23.69 3.46 -5.31
N GLU A 74 23.84 4.74 -4.97
CA GLU A 74 25.15 5.40 -4.88
C GLU A 74 26.06 4.73 -3.84
N GLU A 75 25.52 4.34 -2.68
CA GLU A 75 26.26 3.60 -1.65
C GLU A 75 26.74 2.24 -2.17
N LEU A 76 25.88 1.49 -2.86
CA LEU A 76 26.22 0.19 -3.45
C LEU A 76 27.32 0.32 -4.51
N GLU A 77 27.27 1.36 -5.34
CA GLU A 77 28.29 1.61 -6.37
C GLU A 77 29.66 1.94 -5.75
N LEU A 78 29.68 2.66 -4.63
CA LEU A 78 30.92 3.05 -3.95
C LEU A 78 31.53 1.92 -3.10
N ASN A 79 30.70 1.00 -2.58
CA ASN A 79 31.10 0.00 -1.59
C ASN A 79 31.13 -1.43 -2.13
N ASP A 80 31.35 -1.64 -3.43
CA ASP A 80 31.43 -2.97 -4.06
C ASP A 80 30.17 -3.83 -3.79
N SER A 81 28.98 -3.21 -3.94
CA SER A 81 27.68 -3.82 -3.69
C SER A 81 27.39 -4.20 -2.23
N VAL A 82 28.08 -3.59 -1.27
CA VAL A 82 27.87 -3.80 0.16
C VAL A 82 27.19 -2.57 0.79
N LEU A 83 26.02 -2.78 1.39
CA LEU A 83 25.35 -1.75 2.21
C LEU A 83 25.91 -1.75 3.64
N GLY A 84 26.13 -0.56 4.18
CA GLY A 84 26.57 -0.37 5.56
C GLY A 84 25.47 -0.61 6.59
N ALA A 85 24.20 -0.42 6.21
CA ALA A 85 23.05 -0.64 7.06
C ALA A 85 21.79 -1.07 6.28
N TYR A 86 20.96 -1.88 6.92
CA TYR A 86 19.62 -2.24 6.46
C TYR A 86 18.61 -1.61 7.42
N ASP A 87 18.42 -0.30 7.28
CA ASP A 87 17.63 0.53 8.18
C ASP A 87 16.18 0.72 7.74
N ASP A 88 15.91 0.55 6.44
CA ASP A 88 14.60 0.73 5.83
C ASP A 88 14.28 -0.38 4.83
N ILE A 89 12.99 -0.52 4.48
CA ILE A 89 12.46 -1.49 3.52
C ILE A 89 13.11 -1.36 2.13
N PHE A 90 13.57 -0.15 1.77
CA PHE A 90 14.22 0.15 0.50
C PHE A 90 15.63 -0.45 0.39
N ALA A 91 16.28 -0.77 1.52
CA ALA A 91 17.55 -1.50 1.52
C ALA A 91 17.37 -2.99 1.21
N GLY A 92 16.13 -3.49 1.16
CA GLY A 92 15.85 -4.89 0.86
C GLY A 92 16.21 -5.26 -0.58
N SER A 93 16.88 -6.41 -0.75
CA SER A 93 17.27 -6.91 -2.07
C SER A 93 16.09 -7.09 -3.03
N ASN A 94 14.92 -7.53 -2.55
CA ASN A 94 13.71 -7.64 -3.38
C ASN A 94 13.28 -6.30 -3.96
N TYR A 95 13.36 -5.23 -3.16
CA TYR A 95 13.01 -3.88 -3.61
C TYR A 95 14.05 -3.37 -4.63
N LEU A 96 15.33 -3.44 -4.29
CA LEU A 96 16.43 -2.96 -5.16
C LEU A 96 16.47 -3.71 -6.49
N ASN A 97 16.25 -5.02 -6.49
CA ASN A 97 16.13 -5.81 -7.72
C ASN A 97 14.94 -5.35 -8.55
N ALA A 98 13.78 -5.10 -7.94
CA ALA A 98 12.61 -4.60 -8.67
C ALA A 98 12.81 -3.19 -9.27
N VAL A 99 13.62 -2.34 -8.62
CA VAL A 99 14.06 -1.06 -9.19
C VAL A 99 15.01 -1.29 -10.37
N ALA A 100 16.01 -2.15 -10.21
CA ALA A 100 16.99 -2.47 -11.24
C ALA A 100 16.34 -3.09 -12.49
N ASP A 101 15.34 -3.95 -12.30
CA ASP A 101 14.56 -4.59 -13.37
C ASP A 101 13.53 -3.63 -14.02
N GLY A 102 13.41 -2.41 -13.52
CA GLY A 102 12.48 -1.39 -14.03
C GLY A 102 11.01 -1.65 -13.68
N HIS A 103 10.73 -2.57 -12.75
CA HIS A 103 9.38 -2.83 -12.23
C HIS A 103 8.88 -1.70 -11.32
N ILE A 104 9.81 -0.99 -10.66
CA ILE A 104 9.53 0.21 -9.88
C ILE A 104 10.15 1.41 -10.59
N GLN A 105 9.32 2.42 -10.87
CA GLN A 105 9.73 3.63 -11.60
C GLN A 105 9.41 4.90 -10.81
N PRO A 106 10.26 5.95 -10.85
CA PRO A 106 10.17 7.14 -10.00
C PRO A 106 8.80 7.85 -9.94
N ASN A 107 8.03 7.79 -11.03
CA ASN A 107 6.74 8.49 -11.13
C ASN A 107 5.52 7.63 -10.81
N ASN A 108 5.72 6.39 -10.32
CA ASN A 108 4.63 5.51 -9.97
C ASN A 108 4.59 5.30 -8.44
N PRO A 109 3.51 5.70 -7.75
CA PRO A 109 3.39 5.44 -6.32
C PRO A 109 3.40 3.94 -6.04
N VAL A 110 4.29 3.50 -5.14
CA VAL A 110 4.41 2.10 -4.71
C VAL A 110 3.80 1.95 -3.32
N PRO A 111 2.57 1.43 -3.19
CA PRO A 111 2.03 1.07 -1.89
C PRO A 111 2.77 -0.17 -1.36
N ILE A 112 3.41 -0.03 -0.20
CA ILE A 112 4.09 -1.14 0.47
C ILE A 112 3.24 -1.58 1.66
N PHE A 113 2.90 -2.87 1.70
CA PHE A 113 2.04 -3.44 2.72
C PHE A 113 2.85 -4.37 3.63
N LEU A 114 2.94 -4.03 4.91
CA LEU A 114 3.52 -4.90 5.94
C LEU A 114 2.36 -5.65 6.62
N MET A 115 2.36 -6.97 6.51
CA MET A 115 1.39 -7.81 7.21
C MET A 115 2.12 -8.53 8.35
N ASP A 116 1.69 -8.29 9.59
CA ASP A 116 1.96 -9.22 10.68
C ASP A 116 0.99 -10.40 10.55
N GLY A 117 1.54 -11.62 10.58
CA GLY A 117 0.71 -12.82 10.60
C GLY A 117 -0.03 -12.92 11.93
N ALA A 118 -1.36 -12.98 11.88
CA ALA A 118 -2.22 -13.29 13.03
C ALA A 118 -2.25 -14.80 13.31
#